data_AF-A0A849RTT5-F1
#
_entry.id   AF-A0A849RTT5-F1
#
_cell.length_a   1.000
_cell.length_b   1.000
_cell.length_c   1.000
_cell.angle_alpha   90.00
_cell.angle_beta   90.00
_cell.angle_gamma   90.00
#
_symmetry.space_group_name_H-M   'P 1'
#
loop_
_entity.id
_entity.type
_entity.pdbx_description
1 polymer ?
#
loop_
_entity_poly.entity_id
_entity_poly.type
_entity_poly.pdbx_seq_one_letter_code
_entity_poly.pdbx_strand_id
1 'polypeptide(L)'
;MARAGRKDKGLFLKPDSSGKLVWHVRLTHDGRERRFGAFKNKTKAREFYDKSKSDQKDGHFFPERFQRRGKALASAVITRYLDTLPATDKTPKTIAEETYYGNWWTARLSGISLHGVTSTMLEEAIADLKTAKKAPQTVVHYLKFMRHVFRWAIGKKVIEKSPFASVTLPTVRAGRTRFLSVEEEAALCQAIGPPYDDWIRLAILTGLRKSEQFGLKWADIDLIGGLITLGHTKAGTVQYVHLNAEAKAILNRLTLGSTSVWVFPSENPDTHLDSYNFMYRKFTTALEDAKLEGVTWHTLRHTFASRAAMNGANESTIAALLRHSGTDLVSRYAHLSPSHLLGALEGVSEFGRGKTAEPVKIVVSEKDRTEEGDNLPLQPFSIPTVPETGTAQEGQDDEETQAVERIGRGERI
;
A
#
# COMPACT_ATOMS: atom_id res chain seq x y z
N MET A 1 5.33 57.34 6.83
CA MET A 1 4.10 57.95 7.40
C MET A 1 3.44 56.99 8.37
N ALA A 2 3.53 57.26 9.68
CA ALA A 2 2.97 56.41 10.73
C ALA A 2 1.47 56.70 10.91
N ARG A 3 0.61 55.69 10.70
CA ARG A 3 -0.82 55.78 11.06
C ARG A 3 -0.98 55.68 12.58
N ALA A 4 -1.02 56.83 13.24
CA ALA A 4 -1.47 56.96 14.62
C ALA A 4 -2.98 56.69 14.69
N GLY A 5 -3.42 55.75 15.54
CA GLY A 5 -4.84 55.58 15.88
C GLY A 5 -5.44 54.18 15.78
N ARG A 6 -4.70 53.14 15.35
CA ARG A 6 -5.22 51.77 15.48
C ARG A 6 -5.13 51.35 16.95
N LYS A 7 -6.27 51.35 17.67
CA LYS A 7 -6.37 50.69 18.99
C LYS A 7 -5.77 49.28 18.85
N ASP A 8 -4.72 49.01 19.60
CA ASP A 8 -4.03 47.71 19.59
C ASP A 8 -4.91 46.64 20.25
N LYS A 9 -5.98 46.25 19.56
CA LYS A 9 -6.95 45.26 20.04
C LYS A 9 -6.23 43.97 20.38
N GLY A 10 -6.29 43.59 21.66
CA GLY A 10 -5.70 42.35 22.16
C GLY A 10 -4.26 42.46 22.64
N LEU A 11 -3.59 43.63 22.60
CA LEU A 11 -2.25 43.81 23.15
C LEU A 11 -2.32 44.57 24.48
N PHE A 12 -1.63 44.10 25.51
CA PHE A 12 -1.61 44.77 26.82
C PHE A 12 -0.29 44.55 27.56
N LEU A 13 0.07 45.47 28.45
CA LEU A 13 1.25 45.37 29.31
C LEU A 13 0.87 44.76 30.66
N LYS A 14 1.76 43.92 31.20
CA LYS A 14 1.65 43.39 32.57
C LYS A 14 3.05 43.29 33.18
N PRO A 15 3.24 43.60 34.48
CA PRO A 15 4.48 43.31 35.18
C PRO A 15 4.68 41.79 35.31
N ASP A 16 5.90 41.33 35.06
CA ASP A 16 6.32 39.95 35.31
C ASP A 16 6.67 39.72 36.80
N SER A 17 7.09 38.50 37.15
CA SER A 17 7.48 38.13 38.52
C SER A 17 8.69 38.89 39.06
N SER A 18 9.42 39.61 38.21
CA SER A 18 10.53 40.50 38.57
C SER A 18 10.15 41.99 38.54
N GLY A 19 8.86 42.32 38.36
CA GLY A 19 8.35 43.69 38.28
C GLY A 19 8.55 44.36 36.93
N LYS A 20 9.14 43.69 35.94
CA LYS A 20 9.40 44.26 34.61
C LYS A 20 8.15 44.19 33.73
N LEU A 21 7.81 45.31 33.11
CA LEU A 21 6.68 45.38 32.17
C LEU A 21 6.98 44.57 30.90
N VAL A 22 6.15 43.56 30.63
CA VAL A 22 6.20 42.72 29.43
C VAL A 22 4.90 42.79 28.65
N TRP A 23 4.99 42.67 27.33
CA TRP A 23 3.83 42.69 26.45
C TRP A 23 3.13 41.32 26.42
N HIS A 24 1.81 41.32 26.46
CA HIS A 24 0.97 40.14 26.36
C HIS A 24 -0.04 40.30 25.23
N VAL A 25 -0.44 39.16 24.67
CA VAL A 25 -1.43 39.07 23.60
C VAL A 25 -2.68 38.35 24.11
N ARG A 26 -3.86 38.89 23.85
CA ARG A 26 -5.18 38.34 24.15
C ARG A 26 -5.86 37.99 22.82
N LEU A 27 -6.26 36.73 22.69
CA LEU A 27 -6.99 36.22 21.52
C LEU A 27 -8.13 35.34 22.00
N THR A 28 -9.27 35.41 21.31
CA THR A 28 -10.39 34.49 21.52
C THR A 28 -10.23 33.31 20.57
N HIS A 29 -10.34 32.08 21.09
CA HIS A 29 -10.33 30.84 20.32
C HIS A 29 -11.33 29.88 20.95
N ASP A 30 -12.17 29.23 20.14
CA ASP A 30 -13.25 28.32 20.59
C ASP A 30 -14.16 28.95 21.67
N GLY A 31 -14.55 30.22 21.46
CA GLY A 31 -15.42 30.96 22.39
C GLY A 31 -14.76 31.37 23.72
N ARG A 32 -13.49 31.02 23.96
CA ARG A 32 -12.76 31.35 25.20
C ARG A 32 -11.65 32.37 24.93
N GLU A 33 -11.55 33.39 25.78
CA GLU A 33 -10.40 34.29 25.76
C GLU A 33 -9.17 33.60 26.35
N ARG A 34 -8.07 33.61 25.60
CA ARG A 34 -6.77 33.12 26.05
C ARG A 34 -5.72 34.23 25.97
N ARG A 35 -4.77 34.21 26.90
CA ARG A 35 -3.68 35.18 27.01
C ARG A 35 -2.35 34.48 26.75
N PHE A 36 -1.48 35.11 25.97
CA PHE A 36 -0.23 34.55 25.46
C PHE A 36 0.96 35.45 25.76
N GLY A 37 2.08 34.79 26.04
CA GLY A 37 3.42 35.37 26.00
C GLY A 37 3.85 36.18 27.22
N ALA A 38 5.00 36.82 27.03
CA ALA A 38 5.68 37.87 27.80
C ALA A 38 6.73 38.48 26.85
N PHE A 39 6.25 39.17 25.81
CA PHE A 39 7.07 39.67 24.72
C PHE A 39 7.89 40.89 25.17
N LYS A 40 9.16 40.95 24.73
CA LYS A 40 10.09 42.03 25.10
C LYS A 40 9.67 43.40 24.55
N ASN A 41 9.00 43.44 23.39
CA ASN A 41 8.58 44.68 22.75
C ASN A 41 7.22 44.52 22.05
N LYS A 42 6.58 45.66 21.81
CA LYS A 42 5.25 45.77 21.20
C LYS A 42 5.19 45.15 19.81
N THR A 43 6.25 45.35 19.01
CA THR A 43 6.35 44.85 17.63
C THR A 43 6.25 43.33 17.57
N LYS A 44 7.02 42.59 18.39
CA LYS A 44 6.94 41.12 18.43
C LYS A 44 5.58 40.61 18.92
N ALA A 45 4.99 41.29 19.90
CA ALA A 45 3.66 40.94 20.37
C ALA A 45 2.61 41.12 19.25
N ARG A 46 2.78 42.15 18.42
CA ARG A 46 1.89 42.43 17.29
C ARG A 46 2.06 41.45 16.13
N GLU A 47 3.30 41.14 15.73
CA GLU A 47 3.59 40.09 14.75
C GLU A 47 2.98 38.75 15.15
N PHE A 48 3.09 38.41 16.44
CA PHE A 48 2.46 37.23 16.99
C PHE A 48 0.94 37.28 16.89
N TYR A 49 0.31 38.41 17.23
CA TYR A 49 -1.15 38.58 17.13
C TYR A 49 -1.65 38.39 15.70
N ASP A 50 -1.00 39.06 14.75
CA ASP A 50 -1.39 39.04 13.33
C ASP A 50 -1.20 37.62 12.75
N LYS A 51 -0.07 36.97 13.04
CA LYS A 51 0.18 35.58 12.64
C LYS A 51 -0.81 34.59 13.27
N SER A 52 -1.10 34.75 14.55
CA SER A 52 -2.04 33.89 15.27
C SER A 52 -3.47 34.00 14.74
N LYS A 53 -3.88 35.21 14.32
CA LYS A 53 -5.17 35.42 13.65
C LYS A 53 -5.22 34.78 12.27
N SER A 54 -4.12 34.83 11.50
CA SER A 54 -4.02 34.08 10.24
C SER A 54 -4.14 32.58 10.50
N ASP A 55 -3.32 32.05 11.40
CA ASP A 55 -3.37 30.64 11.79
C ASP A 55 -4.77 30.22 12.28
N GLN A 56 -5.54 31.10 12.95
CA GLN A 56 -6.92 30.79 13.37
C GLN A 56 -7.86 30.66 12.18
N LYS A 57 -7.73 31.56 11.21
CA LYS A 57 -8.52 31.52 9.96
C LYS A 57 -8.20 30.27 9.14
N ASP A 58 -6.95 29.84 9.16
CA ASP A 58 -6.45 28.67 8.43
C ASP A 58 -6.65 27.35 9.21
N GLY A 59 -7.25 27.38 10.40
CA GLY A 59 -7.46 26.19 11.24
C GLY A 59 -6.16 25.57 11.79
N HIS A 60 -5.10 26.37 11.88
CA HIS A 60 -3.74 25.98 12.29
C HIS A 60 -3.28 26.65 13.58
N PHE A 61 -4.18 27.36 14.28
CA PHE A 61 -3.84 27.97 15.55
C PHE A 61 -3.89 26.95 16.69
N PHE A 62 -2.73 26.73 17.32
CA PHE A 62 -2.58 25.88 18.49
C PHE A 62 -2.23 26.75 19.70
N PRO A 63 -3.22 27.21 20.48
CA PRO A 63 -2.96 28.07 21.64
C PRO A 63 -2.12 27.37 22.73
N GLU A 64 -2.16 26.05 22.82
CA GLU A 64 -1.39 25.23 23.76
C GLU A 64 0.12 25.42 23.57
N ARG A 65 0.61 25.67 22.34
CA ARG A 65 2.05 25.84 22.04
C ARG A 65 2.70 27.03 22.75
N PHE A 66 1.89 27.94 23.29
CA PHE A 66 2.32 29.19 23.89
C PHE A 66 2.04 29.29 25.40
N GLN A 67 1.54 28.23 26.03
CA GLN A 67 1.41 28.18 27.47
C GLN A 67 2.80 28.04 28.09
N ARG A 68 3.20 28.98 28.96
CA ARG A 68 4.49 29.02 29.68
C ARG A 68 4.86 27.71 30.43
N ARG A 69 3.90 26.78 30.61
CA ARG A 69 4.06 25.45 31.22
C ARG A 69 3.24 24.31 30.57
N GLY A 70 2.49 24.54 29.48
CA GLY A 70 1.47 23.60 29.01
C GLY A 70 1.74 23.05 27.61
N LYS A 71 2.59 22.02 27.51
CA LYS A 71 2.74 21.25 26.26
C LYS A 71 1.38 20.62 25.90
N ALA A 72 0.98 20.66 24.62
CA ALA A 72 -0.30 20.09 24.17
C ALA A 72 -0.48 18.64 24.64
N LEU A 73 -1.64 18.33 25.21
CA LEU A 73 -1.97 16.97 25.69
C LEU A 73 -2.01 15.99 24.51
N ALA A 74 -1.47 14.79 24.71
CA ALA A 74 -1.47 13.74 23.69
C ALA A 74 -2.90 13.43 23.22
N SER A 75 -3.84 13.32 24.17
CA SER A 75 -5.27 13.13 23.89
C SER A 75 -5.83 14.21 22.96
N ALA A 76 -5.61 15.49 23.28
CA ALA A 76 -6.09 16.60 22.47
C ALA A 76 -5.49 16.60 21.05
N VAL A 77 -4.21 16.22 20.90
CA VAL A 77 -3.58 16.12 19.58
C VAL A 77 -4.12 14.91 18.79
N ILE A 78 -4.34 13.78 19.45
CA ILE A 78 -4.95 12.59 18.83
C ILE A 78 -6.36 12.92 18.33
N THR A 79 -7.21 13.52 19.16
CA THR A 79 -8.57 13.94 18.76
C THR A 79 -8.52 14.85 17.54
N ARG A 80 -7.68 15.89 17.56
CA ARG A 80 -7.54 16.78 16.39
C ARG A 80 -7.04 16.06 15.15
N TYR A 81 -6.14 15.08 15.28
CA TYR A 81 -5.72 14.24 14.15
C TYR A 81 -6.91 13.43 13.60
N LEU A 82 -7.69 12.79 14.47
CA LEU A 82 -8.88 12.03 14.08
C LEU A 82 -9.91 12.92 13.37
N ASP A 83 -10.10 14.16 13.84
CA ASP A 83 -11.01 15.14 13.22
C ASP A 83 -10.58 15.54 11.79
N THR A 84 -9.31 15.35 11.43
CA THR A 84 -8.85 15.59 10.06
C THR A 84 -9.15 14.41 9.12
N LEU A 85 -9.37 13.21 9.64
CA LEU A 85 -9.51 12.00 8.82
C LEU A 85 -10.69 12.04 7.83
N PRO A 86 -11.89 12.55 8.19
CA PRO A 86 -13.01 12.62 7.25
C PRO A 86 -12.74 13.49 6.01
N ALA A 87 -11.80 14.44 6.10
CA ALA A 87 -11.41 15.31 4.99
C ALA A 87 -10.27 14.73 4.12
N THR A 88 -9.83 13.50 4.40
CA THR A 88 -8.78 12.82 3.62
C THR A 88 -9.38 11.80 2.65
N ASP A 89 -8.60 11.37 1.65
CA ASP A 89 -8.98 10.32 0.69
C ASP A 89 -8.98 8.90 1.29
N LYS A 90 -9.00 8.78 2.63
CA LYS A 90 -9.03 7.49 3.31
C LYS A 90 -10.42 6.88 3.22
N THR A 91 -10.47 5.55 3.09
CA THR A 91 -11.76 4.85 3.07
C THR A 91 -12.42 4.87 4.44
N PRO A 92 -13.76 4.80 4.53
CA PRO A 92 -14.48 4.77 5.81
C PRO A 92 -13.98 3.68 6.76
N LYS A 93 -13.62 2.50 6.22
CA LYS A 93 -13.03 1.40 6.99
C LYS A 93 -11.70 1.81 7.62
N THR A 94 -10.80 2.43 6.87
CA THR A 94 -9.51 2.88 7.39
C THR A 94 -9.67 3.96 8.45
N ILE A 95 -10.64 4.87 8.27
CA ILE A 95 -10.97 5.88 9.28
C ILE A 95 -11.45 5.20 10.58
N ALA A 96 -12.35 4.23 10.49
CA ALA A 96 -12.84 3.49 11.66
C ALA A 96 -11.71 2.73 12.39
N GLU A 97 -10.79 2.10 11.65
CA GLU A 97 -9.61 1.43 12.22
C GLU A 97 -8.69 2.42 12.94
N GLU A 98 -8.40 3.58 12.36
CA GLU A 98 -7.58 4.61 13.01
C GLU A 98 -8.27 5.21 14.24
N THR A 99 -9.58 5.44 14.20
CA THR A 99 -10.35 5.88 15.37
C THR A 99 -10.29 4.86 16.51
N TYR A 100 -10.39 3.56 16.20
CA TYR A 100 -10.24 2.50 17.19
C TYR A 100 -8.88 2.56 17.89
N TYR A 101 -7.79 2.67 17.13
CA TYR A 101 -6.44 2.81 17.70
C TYR A 101 -6.27 4.13 18.46
N GLY A 102 -6.85 5.22 17.95
CA GLY A 102 -6.81 6.53 18.57
C GLY A 102 -7.50 6.58 19.93
N ASN A 103 -8.63 5.92 20.09
CA ASN A 103 -9.33 5.82 21.38
C ASN A 103 -8.48 5.10 22.43
N TRP A 104 -7.82 4.01 22.04
CA TRP A 104 -6.91 3.28 22.94
C TRP A 104 -5.73 4.15 23.40
N TRP A 105 -5.09 4.86 22.47
CA TRP A 105 -3.98 5.76 22.79
C TRP A 105 -4.40 6.99 23.60
N THR A 106 -5.60 7.51 23.35
CA THR A 106 -6.17 8.62 24.11
C THR A 106 -6.39 8.25 25.57
N ALA A 107 -6.92 7.05 25.83
CA ALA A 107 -7.07 6.52 27.18
C ALA A 107 -5.72 6.30 27.86
N ARG A 108 -4.78 5.65 27.15
CA ARG A 108 -3.43 5.35 27.69
C ARG A 108 -2.63 6.60 28.04
N LEU A 109 -2.67 7.62 27.19
CA LEU A 109 -1.87 8.84 27.34
C LEU A 109 -2.65 9.98 28.02
N SER A 110 -3.70 9.64 28.77
CA SER A 110 -4.51 10.63 29.48
C SER A 110 -3.64 11.45 30.45
N GLY A 111 -3.79 12.77 30.41
CA GLY A 111 -3.01 13.71 31.23
C GLY A 111 -1.54 13.90 30.81
N ILE A 112 -1.04 13.14 29.84
CA ILE A 112 0.35 13.25 29.36
C ILE A 112 0.42 14.23 28.19
N SER A 113 1.41 15.12 28.21
CA SER A 113 1.69 15.97 27.05
C SER A 113 2.33 15.18 25.91
N LEU A 114 2.03 15.50 24.65
CA LEU A 114 2.62 14.79 23.50
C LEU A 114 4.16 14.87 23.49
N HIS A 115 4.71 16.00 23.95
CA HIS A 115 6.15 16.18 24.16
C HIS A 115 6.74 15.33 25.30
N GLY A 116 5.90 14.89 26.24
CA GLY A 116 6.28 14.04 27.36
C GLY A 116 6.17 12.56 27.04
N VAL A 117 5.68 12.19 25.86
CA VAL A 117 5.66 10.79 25.41
C VAL A 117 7.09 10.37 25.05
N THR A 118 7.63 9.42 25.80
CA THR A 118 8.99 8.89 25.62
C THR A 118 8.99 7.57 24.85
N SER A 119 10.17 7.10 24.40
CA SER A 119 10.31 5.77 23.80
C SER A 119 9.92 4.66 24.79
N THR A 120 10.27 4.82 26.08
CA THR A 120 9.90 3.89 27.15
C THR A 120 8.39 3.70 27.26
N MET A 121 7.60 4.77 27.18
CA MET A 121 6.12 4.67 27.20
C MET A 121 5.57 3.90 25.99
N LEU A 122 6.24 4.00 24.84
CA LEU A 122 5.87 3.25 23.63
C LEU A 122 6.28 1.76 23.74
N GLU A 123 7.39 1.46 24.40
CA GLU A 123 7.84 0.10 24.69
C GLU A 123 6.94 -0.59 25.72
N GLU A 124 6.53 0.13 26.77
CA GLU A 124 5.50 -0.32 27.72
C GLU A 124 4.18 -0.59 26.99
N ALA A 125 3.79 0.24 26.03
CA ALA A 125 2.60 0.00 25.22
C ALA A 125 2.72 -1.29 24.40
N ILE A 126 3.89 -1.58 23.84
CA ILE A 126 4.17 -2.84 23.14
C ILE A 126 4.08 -4.02 24.12
N ALA A 127 4.65 -3.90 25.32
CA ALA A 127 4.59 -4.92 26.35
C ALA A 127 3.14 -5.22 26.78
N ASP A 128 2.34 -4.20 27.05
CA ASP A 128 0.94 -4.35 27.45
C ASP A 128 0.09 -5.01 26.36
N LEU A 129 0.29 -4.62 25.09
CA LEU A 129 -0.40 -5.25 23.96
C LEU A 129 0.01 -6.72 23.79
N LYS A 130 1.26 -7.07 24.07
CA LYS A 130 1.73 -8.47 24.08
C LYS A 130 1.13 -9.25 25.25
N THR A 131 1.08 -8.67 26.45
CA THR A 131 0.44 -9.26 27.63
C THR A 131 -1.06 -9.50 27.38
N ALA A 132 -1.72 -8.58 26.66
CA ALA A 132 -3.08 -8.74 26.17
C ALA A 132 -3.23 -9.73 25.00
N LYS A 133 -2.18 -10.53 24.71
CA LYS A 133 -2.13 -11.57 23.67
C LYS A 133 -2.51 -11.08 22.27
N LYS A 134 -2.23 -9.80 21.95
CA LYS A 134 -2.44 -9.29 20.59
C LYS A 134 -1.41 -9.89 19.64
N ALA A 135 -1.83 -10.23 18.43
CA ALA A 135 -0.93 -10.71 17.40
C ALA A 135 0.15 -9.64 17.07
N PRO A 136 1.39 -10.03 16.72
CA PRO A 136 2.47 -9.08 16.45
C PRO A 136 2.11 -8.00 15.41
N GLN A 137 1.41 -8.37 14.34
CA GLN A 137 0.92 -7.44 13.32
C GLN A 137 -0.05 -6.41 13.90
N THR A 138 -0.95 -6.85 14.80
CA THR A 138 -1.89 -5.97 15.48
C THR A 138 -1.13 -4.95 16.33
N VAL A 139 -0.11 -5.38 17.10
CA VAL A 139 0.75 -4.46 17.86
C VAL A 139 1.39 -3.42 16.94
N VAL A 140 1.94 -3.85 15.80
CA VAL A 140 2.50 -2.94 14.79
C VAL A 140 1.47 -1.92 14.30
N HIS A 141 0.19 -2.28 14.13
CA HIS A 141 -0.86 -1.34 13.73
C HIS A 141 -1.10 -0.24 14.77
N TYR A 142 -1.16 -0.58 16.06
CA TYR A 142 -1.27 0.42 17.14
C TYR A 142 -0.11 1.43 17.10
N LEU A 143 1.11 0.94 16.87
CA LEU A 143 2.31 1.79 16.85
C LEU A 143 2.40 2.60 15.55
N LYS A 144 1.97 2.03 14.41
CA LYS A 144 1.86 2.76 13.13
C LYS A 144 0.89 3.94 13.25
N PHE A 145 -0.26 3.74 13.89
CA PHE A 145 -1.20 4.82 14.18
C PHE A 145 -0.51 5.98 14.91
N MET A 146 0.17 5.72 16.03
CA MET A 146 0.89 6.79 16.74
C MET A 146 1.97 7.43 15.90
N ARG A 147 2.70 6.65 15.09
CA ARG A 147 3.69 7.20 14.16
C ARG A 147 3.04 8.20 13.17
N HIS A 148 1.83 7.95 12.70
CA HIS A 148 1.06 8.91 11.89
C HIS A 148 0.71 10.17 12.68
N VAL A 149 0.21 10.04 13.91
CA VAL A 149 -0.09 11.19 14.79
C VAL A 149 1.15 12.05 15.03
N PHE A 150 2.30 11.44 15.34
CA PHE A 150 3.56 12.17 15.54
C PHE A 150 4.03 12.87 14.26
N ARG A 151 3.97 12.21 13.10
CA ARG A 151 4.31 12.84 11.82
C ARG A 151 3.40 14.04 11.50
N TRP A 152 2.10 13.89 11.73
CA TRP A 152 1.13 14.96 11.55
C TRP A 152 1.42 16.13 12.51
N ALA A 153 1.69 15.84 13.78
CA ALA A 153 2.02 16.84 14.80
C ALA A 153 3.33 17.60 14.48
N ILE A 154 4.35 16.93 13.93
CA ILE A 154 5.58 17.56 13.44
C ILE A 154 5.26 18.50 12.26
N GLY A 155 4.48 18.03 11.28
CA GLY A 155 4.06 18.86 10.14
C GLY A 155 3.29 20.12 10.56
N LYS A 156 2.52 20.03 11.65
CA LYS A 156 1.82 21.17 12.27
C LYS A 156 2.66 21.95 13.28
N LYS A 157 3.95 21.62 13.45
CA LYS A 157 4.89 22.26 14.38
C LYS A 157 4.41 22.25 15.84
N VAL A 158 3.64 21.22 16.22
CA VAL A 158 3.19 20.99 17.60
C VAL A 158 4.33 20.41 18.44
N ILE A 159 5.20 19.62 17.81
CA ILE A 159 6.41 19.01 18.37
C ILE A 159 7.52 19.09 17.32
N GLU A 160 8.78 18.99 17.75
CA GLU A 160 9.93 19.04 16.83
C GLU A 160 10.45 17.64 16.46
N LYS A 161 10.35 16.67 17.38
CA LYS A 161 10.94 15.34 17.24
C LYS A 161 9.96 14.25 17.63
N SER A 162 10.10 13.08 16.99
CA SER A 162 9.32 11.90 17.30
C SER A 162 10.09 10.97 18.26
N PRO A 163 9.44 10.39 19.29
CA PRO A 163 10.06 9.43 20.20
C PRO A 163 10.26 8.04 19.56
N PHE A 164 9.88 7.85 18.30
CA PHE A 164 9.99 6.57 17.59
C PHE A 164 11.41 6.19 17.14
N ALA A 165 12.40 7.08 17.29
CA ALA A 165 13.77 6.83 16.82
C ALA A 165 14.41 5.59 17.44
N SER A 166 14.13 5.32 18.72
CA SER A 166 14.70 4.19 19.46
C SER A 166 13.72 3.02 19.67
N VAL A 167 12.51 3.10 19.13
CA VAL A 167 11.46 2.10 19.37
C VAL A 167 11.58 0.95 18.38
N THR A 168 11.93 -0.23 18.89
CA THR A 168 11.96 -1.47 18.11
C THR A 168 10.55 -2.04 17.99
N LEU A 169 10.03 -2.10 16.76
CA LEU A 169 8.74 -2.73 16.49
C LEU A 169 8.85 -4.26 16.52
N PRO A 170 7.79 -4.99 16.94
CA PRO A 170 7.78 -6.44 16.87
C PRO A 170 8.02 -6.95 15.45
N THR A 171 8.91 -7.94 15.31
CA THR A 171 9.10 -8.65 14.04
C THR A 171 7.84 -9.44 13.72
N VAL A 172 7.25 -9.18 12.56
CA VAL A 172 6.13 -9.96 12.04
C VAL A 172 6.70 -11.00 11.09
N ARG A 173 6.56 -12.27 11.43
CA ARG A 173 6.97 -13.36 10.54
C ARG A 173 6.17 -13.25 9.25
N ALA A 174 6.84 -13.33 8.11
CA ALA A 174 6.17 -13.50 6.83
C ALA A 174 5.38 -14.81 6.89
N GLY A 175 4.05 -14.74 6.78
CA GLY A 175 3.22 -15.94 6.73
C GLY A 175 3.65 -16.80 5.53
N ARG A 176 3.72 -18.13 5.72
CA ARG A 176 3.92 -19.07 4.62
C ARG A 176 2.80 -18.86 3.59
N THR A 177 3.16 -18.71 2.33
CA THR A 177 2.18 -18.55 1.26
C THR A 177 1.52 -19.89 0.98
N ARG A 178 0.33 -20.10 1.54
CA ARG A 178 -0.54 -21.24 1.25
C ARG A 178 -1.13 -21.07 -0.15
N PHE A 179 -1.18 -22.15 -0.93
CA PHE A 179 -1.96 -22.27 -2.16
C PHE A 179 -2.62 -23.66 -2.19
N LEU A 180 -3.60 -23.85 -3.08
CA LEU A 180 -4.37 -25.09 -3.20
C LEU A 180 -3.71 -26.04 -4.19
N SER A 181 -3.66 -27.33 -3.84
CA SER A 181 -3.43 -28.40 -4.81
C SER A 181 -4.64 -28.57 -5.75
N VAL A 182 -4.51 -29.41 -6.78
CA VAL A 182 -5.61 -29.71 -7.69
C VAL A 182 -6.73 -30.47 -6.96
N GLU A 183 -6.35 -31.39 -6.07
CA GLU A 183 -7.25 -32.19 -5.25
C GLU A 183 -7.98 -31.34 -4.21
N GLU A 184 -7.27 -30.41 -3.55
CA GLU A 184 -7.86 -29.47 -2.60
C GLU A 184 -8.86 -28.52 -3.27
N GLU A 185 -8.53 -28.02 -4.47
CA GLU A 185 -9.48 -27.23 -5.27
C GLU A 185 -10.72 -28.03 -5.63
N ALA A 186 -10.57 -29.27 -6.10
CA ALA A 186 -11.68 -30.13 -6.46
C ALA A 186 -12.58 -30.41 -5.25
N ALA A 187 -11.99 -30.74 -4.09
CA ALA A 187 -12.72 -30.97 -2.84
C ALA A 187 -13.48 -29.71 -2.39
N LEU A 188 -12.86 -28.53 -2.49
CA LEU A 188 -13.51 -27.26 -2.13
C LEU A 188 -14.67 -26.92 -3.08
N CYS A 189 -14.49 -27.09 -4.39
CA CYS A 189 -15.54 -26.85 -5.37
C CYS A 189 -16.72 -27.82 -5.19
N GLN A 190 -16.43 -29.09 -4.89
CA GLN A 190 -17.45 -30.09 -4.60
C GLN A 190 -18.22 -29.76 -3.31
N ALA A 191 -17.52 -29.33 -2.25
CA ALA A 191 -18.15 -29.01 -0.97
C ALA A 191 -19.04 -27.76 -1.04
N ILE A 192 -18.61 -26.71 -1.75
CA ILE A 192 -19.37 -25.46 -1.80
C ILE A 192 -20.58 -25.53 -2.77
N GLY A 193 -20.46 -26.34 -3.82
CA GLY A 193 -21.48 -26.60 -4.82
C GLY A 193 -21.86 -25.39 -5.71
N PRO A 194 -22.69 -25.63 -6.74
CA PRO A 194 -23.18 -24.58 -7.63
C PRO A 194 -24.11 -23.55 -6.94
N PRO A 195 -24.05 -22.25 -7.34
CA PRO A 195 -23.16 -21.67 -8.35
C PRO A 195 -21.80 -21.18 -7.78
N TYR A 196 -21.50 -21.49 -6.52
CA TYR A 196 -20.38 -20.89 -5.78
C TYR A 196 -19.02 -21.51 -6.13
N ASP A 197 -19.01 -22.73 -6.66
CA ASP A 197 -17.84 -23.39 -7.24
C ASP A 197 -17.27 -22.58 -8.41
N ASP A 198 -18.14 -22.10 -9.30
CA ASP A 198 -17.78 -21.21 -10.41
C ASP A 198 -17.14 -19.90 -9.90
N TRP A 199 -17.55 -19.40 -8.73
CA TRP A 199 -16.99 -18.19 -8.14
C TRP A 199 -15.56 -18.43 -7.63
N ILE A 200 -15.30 -19.59 -7.04
CA ILE A 200 -13.94 -19.99 -6.60
C ILE A 200 -13.05 -20.18 -7.81
N ARG A 201 -13.53 -20.91 -8.83
CA ARG A 201 -12.77 -21.18 -10.05
C ARG A 201 -12.41 -19.88 -10.76
N LEU A 202 -13.36 -18.96 -10.90
CA LEU A 202 -13.08 -17.64 -11.48
C LEU A 202 -12.04 -16.86 -10.68
N ALA A 203 -12.07 -16.91 -9.33
CA ALA A 203 -11.09 -16.25 -8.48
C ALA A 203 -9.66 -16.80 -8.74
N ILE A 204 -9.54 -18.11 -8.92
CA ILE A 204 -8.27 -18.78 -9.24
C ILE A 204 -7.81 -18.45 -10.67
N LEU A 205 -8.71 -18.34 -11.65
CA LEU A 205 -8.33 -18.10 -13.05
C LEU A 205 -7.94 -16.64 -13.33
N THR A 206 -8.53 -15.69 -12.61
CA THR A 206 -8.35 -14.25 -12.84
C THR A 206 -7.41 -13.58 -11.84
N GLY A 207 -7.16 -14.26 -10.71
CA GLY A 207 -6.39 -13.72 -9.60
C GLY A 207 -6.98 -12.43 -9.02
N LEU A 208 -8.27 -12.13 -9.17
CA LEU A 208 -8.90 -10.91 -8.65
C LEU A 208 -8.75 -10.78 -7.11
N ARG A 209 -8.66 -9.54 -6.60
CA ARG A 209 -8.80 -9.32 -5.16
C ARG A 209 -10.26 -9.57 -4.77
N LYS A 210 -10.51 -10.03 -3.54
CA LYS A 210 -11.86 -10.30 -3.02
C LYS A 210 -12.85 -9.15 -3.30
N SER A 211 -12.46 -7.92 -2.99
CA SER A 211 -13.31 -6.74 -3.20
C SER A 211 -13.48 -6.38 -4.68
N GLU A 212 -12.52 -6.73 -5.55
CA GLU A 212 -12.64 -6.51 -7.00
C GLU A 212 -13.64 -7.51 -7.58
N GLN A 213 -13.54 -8.78 -7.20
CA GLN A 213 -14.45 -9.82 -7.67
C GLN A 213 -15.89 -9.55 -7.24
N PHE A 214 -16.16 -9.41 -5.94
CA PHE A 214 -17.53 -9.20 -5.45
C PHE A 214 -18.09 -7.79 -5.70
N GLY A 215 -17.26 -6.87 -6.20
CA GLY A 215 -17.68 -5.54 -6.65
C GLY A 215 -17.84 -5.44 -8.16
N LEU A 216 -17.75 -6.55 -8.90
CA LEU A 216 -17.76 -6.56 -10.36
C LEU A 216 -19.18 -6.44 -10.92
N LYS A 217 -19.36 -5.57 -11.92
CA LYS A 217 -20.62 -5.41 -12.67
C LYS A 217 -20.49 -5.97 -14.06
N TRP A 218 -21.60 -6.35 -14.69
CA TRP A 218 -21.57 -6.83 -16.07
C TRP A 218 -21.04 -5.80 -17.05
N ALA A 219 -21.28 -4.51 -16.80
CA ALA A 219 -20.74 -3.41 -17.60
C ALA A 219 -19.21 -3.30 -17.56
N ASP A 220 -18.55 -3.92 -16.58
CA ASP A 220 -17.08 -3.94 -16.47
C ASP A 220 -16.46 -5.05 -17.34
N ILE A 221 -17.27 -5.95 -17.93
CA ILE A 221 -16.80 -7.16 -18.61
C ILE A 221 -17.06 -7.06 -20.12
N ASP A 222 -15.99 -7.14 -20.90
CA ASP A 222 -16.06 -7.42 -22.32
C ASP A 222 -15.76 -8.90 -22.57
N LEU A 223 -16.82 -9.71 -22.73
CA LEU A 223 -16.68 -11.15 -22.99
C LEU A 223 -16.16 -11.47 -24.39
N ILE A 224 -16.37 -10.57 -25.36
CA ILE A 224 -15.91 -10.73 -26.75
C ILE A 224 -14.40 -10.47 -26.80
N GLY A 225 -13.97 -9.31 -26.30
CA GLY A 225 -12.55 -8.95 -26.17
C GLY A 225 -11.81 -9.74 -25.09
N GLY A 226 -12.53 -10.39 -24.17
CA GLY A 226 -11.95 -11.22 -23.12
C GLY A 226 -11.25 -10.39 -22.03
N LEU A 227 -11.88 -9.31 -21.59
CA LEU A 227 -11.30 -8.35 -20.66
C LEU A 227 -12.28 -7.99 -19.53
N ILE A 228 -11.74 -7.81 -18.33
CA ILE A 228 -12.40 -7.13 -17.21
C ILE A 228 -11.72 -5.79 -16.96
N THR A 229 -12.51 -4.72 -16.89
CA THR A 229 -12.05 -3.36 -16.58
C THR A 229 -12.28 -3.04 -15.11
N LEU A 230 -11.22 -2.75 -14.37
CA LEU A 230 -11.29 -2.35 -12.96
C LEU A 230 -11.20 -0.83 -12.85
N GLY A 231 -12.35 -0.16 -12.84
CA GLY A 231 -12.45 1.31 -12.81
C GLY A 231 -12.18 1.96 -11.43
N HIS A 232 -12.31 1.20 -10.34
CA HIS A 232 -12.15 1.71 -8.97
C HIS A 232 -11.00 1.01 -8.24
N THR A 233 -9.75 1.27 -8.65
CA THR A 233 -8.58 0.83 -7.87
C THR A 233 -8.13 1.95 -6.92
N LYS A 234 -7.59 1.58 -5.75
CA LYS A 234 -7.08 2.52 -4.72
C LYS A 234 -6.02 3.53 -5.22
N ALA A 235 -5.54 3.37 -6.46
CA ALA A 235 -4.50 4.19 -7.08
C ALA A 235 -5.00 5.06 -8.25
N GLY A 236 -6.31 5.11 -8.53
CA GLY A 236 -6.87 5.96 -9.59
C GLY A 236 -6.45 5.56 -11.02
N THR A 237 -5.79 4.42 -11.19
CA THR A 237 -5.40 3.89 -12.50
C THR A 237 -6.35 2.77 -12.89
N VAL A 238 -6.95 2.86 -14.08
CA VAL A 238 -7.74 1.78 -14.66
C VAL A 238 -6.81 0.58 -14.88
N GLN A 239 -7.21 -0.59 -14.41
CA GLN A 239 -6.45 -1.82 -14.60
C GLN A 239 -7.30 -2.85 -15.32
N TYR A 240 -6.64 -3.72 -16.09
CA TYR A 240 -7.31 -4.73 -16.91
C TYR A 240 -6.96 -6.15 -16.45
N VAL A 241 -7.91 -7.06 -16.57
CA VAL A 241 -7.70 -8.50 -16.35
C VAL A 241 -8.10 -9.24 -17.62
N HIS A 242 -7.17 -10.01 -18.18
CA HIS A 242 -7.44 -10.85 -19.35
C HIS A 242 -8.16 -12.13 -18.91
N LEU A 243 -9.15 -12.54 -19.71
CA LEU A 243 -9.96 -13.73 -19.49
C LEU A 243 -9.51 -14.86 -20.40
N ASN A 244 -9.15 -16.00 -19.80
CA ASN A 244 -8.94 -17.21 -20.57
C ASN A 244 -10.30 -17.83 -21.01
N ALA A 245 -10.26 -18.83 -21.88
CA ALA A 245 -11.46 -19.47 -22.41
C ALA A 245 -12.39 -20.01 -21.31
N GLU A 246 -11.82 -20.59 -20.25
CA GLU A 246 -12.57 -21.15 -19.13
C GLU A 246 -13.27 -20.07 -18.30
N ALA A 247 -12.58 -18.98 -17.98
CA ALA A 247 -13.17 -17.84 -17.26
C ALA A 247 -14.32 -17.20 -18.06
N LYS A 248 -14.18 -17.10 -19.39
CA LYS A 248 -15.27 -16.67 -20.27
C LYS A 248 -16.47 -17.62 -20.23
N ALA A 249 -16.22 -18.93 -20.24
CA ALA A 249 -17.29 -19.93 -20.13
C ALA A 249 -18.04 -19.83 -18.80
N ILE A 250 -17.33 -19.64 -17.68
CA ILE A 250 -17.93 -19.42 -16.35
C ILE A 250 -18.78 -18.14 -16.36
N LEU A 251 -18.25 -17.02 -16.84
CA LEU A 251 -18.98 -15.76 -16.88
C LEU A 251 -20.23 -15.83 -17.78
N ASN A 252 -20.16 -16.54 -18.91
CA ASN A 252 -21.34 -16.82 -19.73
C ASN A 252 -22.41 -17.59 -18.96
N ARG A 253 -22.03 -18.65 -18.22
CA ARG A 253 -22.99 -19.38 -17.36
C ARG A 253 -23.62 -18.50 -16.30
N LEU A 254 -22.83 -17.65 -15.65
CA LEU A 254 -23.32 -16.72 -14.63
C LEU A 254 -24.22 -15.62 -15.21
N THR A 255 -24.04 -15.27 -16.49
CA THR A 255 -24.90 -14.31 -17.20
C THR A 255 -26.26 -14.92 -17.52
N LEU A 256 -26.28 -16.20 -17.91
CA LEU A 256 -27.49 -16.95 -18.27
C LEU A 256 -28.39 -17.14 -17.05
N GLY A 257 -29.33 -16.20 -16.85
CA GLY A 257 -30.30 -16.21 -15.75
C GLY A 257 -30.15 -15.05 -14.76
N SER A 258 -29.16 -14.17 -14.95
CA SER A 258 -29.02 -12.98 -14.11
C SER A 258 -29.77 -11.78 -14.70
N THR A 259 -30.64 -11.18 -13.90
CA THR A 259 -31.24 -9.85 -14.16
C THR A 259 -30.53 -8.73 -13.41
N SER A 260 -29.50 -9.07 -12.62
CA SER A 260 -28.75 -8.12 -11.80
C SER A 260 -27.73 -7.35 -12.63
N VAL A 261 -27.44 -6.11 -12.22
CA VAL A 261 -26.28 -5.34 -12.70
C VAL A 261 -24.96 -5.95 -12.21
N TRP A 262 -24.99 -6.67 -11.10
CA TRP A 262 -23.84 -7.28 -10.46
C TRP A 262 -23.60 -8.70 -10.98
N VAL A 263 -22.33 -9.06 -11.16
CA VAL A 263 -21.93 -10.43 -11.53
C VAL A 263 -22.16 -11.40 -10.36
N PHE A 264 -22.00 -10.88 -9.14
CA PHE A 264 -22.20 -11.62 -7.88
C PHE A 264 -23.27 -10.91 -7.05
N PRO A 265 -24.57 -11.08 -7.39
CA PRO A 265 -25.65 -10.45 -6.65
C PRO A 265 -25.83 -11.09 -5.28
N SER A 266 -26.46 -10.34 -4.37
CA SER A 266 -27.05 -10.91 -3.16
C SER A 266 -28.38 -11.62 -3.49
N GLU A 267 -29.08 -12.14 -2.48
CA GLU A 267 -30.46 -12.66 -2.67
C GLU A 267 -31.39 -11.61 -3.29
N ASN A 268 -31.17 -10.33 -2.97
CA ASN A 268 -31.76 -9.23 -3.72
C ASN A 268 -30.85 -8.90 -4.94
N PRO A 269 -31.37 -8.99 -6.18
CA PRO A 269 -30.59 -8.73 -7.40
C PRO A 269 -30.14 -7.26 -7.53
N ASP A 270 -30.75 -6.32 -6.83
CA ASP A 270 -30.37 -4.90 -6.91
C ASP A 270 -29.12 -4.58 -6.07
N THR A 271 -28.76 -5.44 -5.13
CA THR A 271 -27.62 -5.25 -4.23
C THR A 271 -26.49 -6.23 -4.50
N HIS A 272 -25.25 -5.75 -4.41
CA HIS A 272 -24.08 -6.63 -4.51
C HIS A 272 -24.00 -7.54 -3.27
N LEU A 273 -23.38 -8.71 -3.43
CA LEU A 273 -23.17 -9.64 -2.34
C LEU A 273 -22.38 -8.99 -1.18
N ASP A 274 -22.84 -9.19 0.05
CA ASP A 274 -22.00 -8.97 1.22
C ASP A 274 -20.95 -10.07 1.33
N SER A 275 -19.74 -9.75 0.88
CA SER A 275 -18.62 -10.69 0.92
C SER A 275 -18.31 -11.20 2.32
N TYR A 276 -18.58 -10.45 3.40
CA TYR A 276 -18.31 -10.93 4.76
C TYR A 276 -19.25 -12.06 5.15
N ASN A 277 -20.55 -11.85 4.92
CA ASN A 277 -21.58 -12.86 5.17
C ASN A 277 -21.38 -14.10 4.30
N PHE A 278 -21.03 -13.93 3.02
CA PHE A 278 -20.72 -15.06 2.15
C PHE A 278 -19.49 -15.85 2.62
N MET A 279 -18.41 -15.16 3.03
CA MET A 279 -17.24 -15.85 3.59
C MET A 279 -17.64 -16.71 4.79
N TYR A 280 -18.36 -16.12 5.74
CA TYR A 280 -18.70 -16.80 6.99
C TYR A 280 -19.69 -17.96 6.80
N ARG A 281 -20.75 -17.76 6.00
CA ARG A 281 -21.86 -18.70 5.91
C ARG A 281 -21.71 -19.78 4.84
N LYS A 282 -20.85 -19.57 3.84
CA LYS A 282 -20.70 -20.47 2.69
C LYS A 282 -19.27 -20.96 2.54
N PHE A 283 -18.32 -20.03 2.43
CA PHE A 283 -16.93 -20.40 2.17
C PHE A 283 -16.29 -21.13 3.35
N THR A 284 -16.42 -20.63 4.58
CA THR A 284 -15.87 -21.30 5.77
C THR A 284 -16.48 -22.67 6.00
N THR A 285 -17.81 -22.81 5.85
CA THR A 285 -18.49 -24.11 5.95
C THR A 285 -17.98 -25.09 4.91
N ALA A 286 -17.81 -24.67 3.65
CA ALA A 286 -17.25 -25.53 2.62
C ALA A 286 -15.79 -25.93 2.89
N LEU A 287 -14.99 -25.07 3.53
CA LEU A 287 -13.64 -25.43 3.97
C LEU A 287 -13.66 -26.50 5.07
N GLU A 288 -14.60 -26.41 6.02
CA GLU A 288 -14.78 -27.40 7.08
C GLU A 288 -15.21 -28.76 6.48
N ASP A 289 -16.18 -28.75 5.56
CA ASP A 289 -16.66 -29.95 4.85
C ASP A 289 -15.56 -30.61 4.00
N ALA A 290 -14.76 -29.78 3.31
CA ALA A 290 -13.60 -30.23 2.53
C ALA A 290 -12.37 -30.56 3.39
N LYS A 291 -12.43 -30.35 4.71
CA LYS A 291 -11.33 -30.56 5.67
C LYS A 291 -10.05 -29.78 5.31
N LEU A 292 -10.22 -28.55 4.83
CA LEU A 292 -9.13 -27.69 4.39
C LEU A 292 -8.75 -26.66 5.45
N GLU A 293 -7.52 -26.75 5.94
CA GLU A 293 -6.99 -25.81 6.94
C GLU A 293 -6.10 -24.72 6.31
N GLY A 294 -6.14 -23.54 6.93
CA GLY A 294 -5.28 -22.40 6.56
C GLY A 294 -5.62 -21.76 5.21
N VAL A 295 -6.80 -22.07 4.65
CA VAL A 295 -7.29 -21.49 3.40
C VAL A 295 -8.16 -20.28 3.70
N THR A 296 -7.93 -19.20 2.97
CA THR A 296 -8.76 -17.99 2.96
C THR A 296 -9.11 -17.65 1.52
N TRP A 297 -10.02 -16.71 1.29
CA TRP A 297 -10.28 -16.25 -0.09
C TRP A 297 -9.03 -15.74 -0.80
N HIS A 298 -8.08 -15.15 -0.06
CA HIS A 298 -6.84 -14.65 -0.67
C HIS A 298 -5.90 -15.79 -1.08
N THR A 299 -6.06 -16.99 -0.51
CA THR A 299 -5.35 -18.21 -0.91
C THR A 299 -5.69 -18.59 -2.36
N LEU A 300 -6.89 -18.27 -2.86
CA LEU A 300 -7.26 -18.49 -4.28
C LEU A 300 -6.41 -17.65 -5.22
N ARG A 301 -6.18 -16.38 -4.86
CA ARG A 301 -5.25 -15.50 -5.59
C ARG A 301 -3.79 -15.94 -5.45
N HIS A 302 -3.39 -16.48 -4.30
CA HIS A 302 -2.08 -17.12 -4.16
C HIS A 302 -1.95 -18.35 -5.06
N THR A 303 -3.02 -19.10 -5.25
CA THR A 303 -3.06 -20.27 -6.14
C THR A 303 -2.87 -19.87 -7.60
N PHE A 304 -3.52 -18.80 -8.06
CA PHE A 304 -3.22 -18.20 -9.38
C PHE A 304 -1.72 -17.90 -9.54
N ALA A 305 -1.15 -17.18 -8.56
CA ALA A 305 0.25 -16.75 -8.61
C ALA A 305 1.22 -17.93 -8.62
N SER A 306 0.99 -18.92 -7.76
CA SER A 306 1.79 -20.15 -7.69
C SER A 306 1.72 -20.93 -8.99
N ARG A 307 0.53 -21.11 -9.57
CA ARG A 307 0.36 -21.82 -10.85
C ARG A 307 1.02 -21.07 -12.02
N ALA A 308 0.94 -19.75 -12.04
CA ALA A 308 1.67 -18.95 -13.02
C ALA A 308 3.18 -19.15 -12.89
N ALA A 309 3.73 -19.11 -11.66
CA ALA A 309 5.15 -19.35 -11.41
C ALA A 309 5.60 -20.76 -11.80
N MET A 310 4.80 -21.78 -11.47
CA MET A 310 5.04 -23.19 -11.83
C MET A 310 5.02 -23.41 -13.35
N ASN A 311 4.20 -22.65 -14.07
CA ASN A 311 4.16 -22.61 -15.54
C ASN A 311 5.27 -21.71 -16.16
N GLY A 312 6.26 -21.29 -15.37
CA GLY A 312 7.44 -20.56 -15.85
C GLY A 312 7.27 -19.04 -15.99
N ALA A 313 6.16 -18.46 -15.50
CA ALA A 313 6.04 -17.00 -15.48
C ALA A 313 7.02 -16.39 -14.46
N ASN A 314 7.79 -15.39 -14.90
CA ASN A 314 8.70 -14.67 -14.02
C ASN A 314 7.95 -13.70 -13.08
N GLU A 315 8.66 -13.15 -12.09
CA GLU A 315 8.05 -12.27 -11.08
C GLU A 315 7.39 -11.03 -11.68
N SER A 316 7.95 -10.47 -12.75
CA SER A 316 7.40 -9.28 -13.41
C SER A 316 6.08 -9.60 -14.10
N THR A 317 6.01 -10.71 -14.83
CA THR A 317 4.78 -11.21 -15.47
C THR A 317 3.70 -11.49 -14.42
N ILE A 318 4.04 -12.16 -13.33
CA ILE A 318 3.08 -12.42 -12.25
C ILE A 318 2.62 -11.12 -11.59
N ALA A 319 3.53 -10.17 -11.34
CA ALA A 319 3.18 -8.86 -10.78
C ALA A 319 2.22 -8.09 -11.70
N ALA A 320 2.46 -8.13 -13.02
CA ALA A 320 1.60 -7.53 -14.04
C ALA A 320 0.21 -8.20 -14.08
N LEU A 321 0.15 -9.53 -14.13
CA LEU A 321 -1.11 -10.29 -14.12
C LEU A 321 -1.94 -10.03 -12.86
N LEU A 322 -1.28 -9.97 -11.71
CA LEU A 322 -1.91 -9.64 -10.43
C LEU A 322 -2.17 -8.15 -10.23
N ARG A 323 -1.63 -7.28 -11.09
CA ARG A 323 -1.75 -5.82 -10.99
C ARG A 323 -1.24 -5.30 -9.64
N HIS A 324 -0.02 -5.69 -9.30
CA HIS A 324 0.72 -5.17 -8.15
C HIS A 324 1.67 -4.05 -8.59
N SER A 325 1.76 -2.98 -7.80
CA SER A 325 2.65 -1.85 -8.06
C SER A 325 4.12 -2.14 -7.73
N GLY A 326 4.45 -3.31 -7.19
CA GLY A 326 5.81 -3.72 -6.82
C GLY A 326 5.96 -5.24 -6.74
N THR A 327 7.20 -5.72 -6.85
CA THR A 327 7.56 -7.15 -6.93
C THR A 327 7.81 -7.81 -5.58
N ASP A 328 7.95 -7.05 -4.49
CA ASP A 328 8.19 -7.57 -3.12
C ASP A 328 7.13 -8.58 -2.64
N LEU A 329 5.92 -8.49 -3.17
CA LEU A 329 4.82 -9.43 -2.88
C LEU A 329 4.94 -10.73 -3.68
N VAL A 330 5.65 -10.70 -4.81
CA VAL A 330 5.81 -11.79 -5.77
C VAL A 330 7.10 -12.59 -5.52
N SER A 331 8.12 -11.99 -4.88
CA SER A 331 9.35 -12.69 -4.45
C SER A 331 9.07 -13.95 -3.61
N ARG A 332 7.90 -14.01 -2.97
CA ARG A 332 7.43 -15.19 -2.22
C ARG A 332 7.15 -16.41 -3.11
N TYR A 333 7.00 -16.26 -4.42
CA TYR A 333 6.77 -17.36 -5.38
C TYR A 333 8.00 -17.65 -6.23
N ALA A 334 9.08 -16.87 -6.11
CA ALA A 334 10.30 -17.03 -6.92
C ALA A 334 10.86 -18.46 -6.87
N HIS A 335 10.81 -19.06 -5.68
CA HIS A 335 11.27 -20.43 -5.44
C HIS A 335 10.43 -21.52 -6.13
N LEU A 336 9.21 -21.20 -6.60
CA LEU A 336 8.33 -22.12 -7.31
C LEU A 336 8.62 -22.17 -8.82
N SER A 337 9.60 -21.40 -9.31
CA SER A 337 10.01 -21.38 -10.71
C SER A 337 11.43 -21.95 -10.98
N PRO A 338 11.78 -23.18 -10.55
CA PRO A 338 13.05 -23.80 -10.97
C PRO A 338 13.18 -23.93 -12.49
N SER A 339 12.05 -24.17 -13.18
CA SER A 339 11.95 -24.33 -14.63
C SER A 339 12.31 -23.05 -15.40
N HIS A 340 12.10 -21.86 -14.82
CA HIS A 340 12.53 -20.61 -15.46
C HIS A 340 14.06 -20.45 -15.44
N LEU A 341 14.74 -20.89 -14.39
CA LEU A 341 16.21 -20.88 -14.34
C LEU A 341 16.80 -21.82 -15.39
N LEU A 342 16.21 -23.02 -15.55
CA LEU A 342 16.63 -23.98 -16.58
C LEU A 342 16.36 -23.46 -18.00
N GLY A 343 15.17 -22.93 -18.28
CA GLY A 343 14.87 -22.35 -19.60
C GLY A 343 15.71 -21.10 -19.92
N ALA A 344 16.05 -20.28 -18.92
CA ALA A 344 16.98 -19.16 -19.09
C ALA A 344 18.40 -19.66 -19.37
N LEU A 345 18.88 -20.69 -18.66
CA LEU A 345 20.16 -21.35 -18.88
C LEU A 345 20.25 -22.01 -20.27
N GLU A 346 19.20 -22.70 -20.70
CA GLU A 346 19.09 -23.25 -22.05
C GLU A 346 19.10 -22.12 -23.09
N GLY A 347 18.38 -21.03 -22.84
CA GLY A 347 18.40 -19.83 -23.68
C GLY A 347 19.79 -19.21 -23.84
N VAL A 348 20.66 -19.29 -22.81
CA VAL A 348 22.08 -18.89 -22.93
C VAL A 348 22.83 -19.81 -23.89
N SER A 349 22.55 -21.11 -23.90
CA SER A 349 23.18 -22.06 -24.84
C SER A 349 22.65 -21.92 -26.28
N GLU A 350 21.41 -21.46 -26.45
CA GLU A 350 20.81 -21.15 -27.75
C GLU A 350 21.23 -19.78 -28.28
N PHE A 351 21.70 -18.87 -27.42
CA PHE A 351 22.20 -17.55 -27.80
C PHE A 351 23.51 -17.67 -28.60
N GLY A 352 23.37 -17.86 -29.91
CA GLY A 352 24.48 -18.07 -30.84
C GLY A 352 24.27 -19.25 -31.79
N ARG A 353 23.33 -20.14 -31.48
CA ARG A 353 22.84 -21.16 -32.41
C ARG A 353 21.59 -20.59 -33.07
N GLY A 354 21.78 -19.94 -34.22
CA GLY A 354 20.68 -19.36 -34.99
C GLY A 354 19.53 -20.37 -35.10
N LYS A 355 18.36 -20.02 -34.57
CA LYS A 355 17.16 -20.83 -34.71
C LYS A 355 16.92 -21.06 -36.20
N THR A 356 17.07 -22.30 -36.67
CA THR A 356 16.36 -22.75 -37.87
C THR A 356 14.88 -22.70 -37.52
N ALA A 357 14.25 -21.56 -37.83
CA ALA A 357 12.83 -21.39 -37.66
C ALA A 357 12.12 -22.43 -38.53
N GLU A 358 11.41 -23.38 -37.91
CA GLU A 358 10.34 -24.07 -38.61
C GLU A 358 9.28 -23.03 -38.98
N PRO A 359 8.81 -22.99 -40.24
CA PRO A 359 7.85 -22.00 -40.65
C PRO A 359 6.51 -22.26 -39.95
N VAL A 360 6.12 -21.33 -39.08
CA VAL A 360 4.75 -21.20 -38.59
C VAL A 360 3.85 -21.05 -39.81
N LYS A 361 3.01 -22.06 -40.09
CA LYS A 361 1.94 -21.94 -41.08
C LYS A 361 0.90 -20.97 -40.56
N ILE A 362 1.02 -19.71 -40.95
CA ILE A 362 -0.06 -18.73 -40.86
C ILE A 362 -1.06 -19.09 -41.97
N VAL A 363 -2.18 -19.70 -41.60
CA VAL A 363 -3.33 -19.84 -42.51
C VAL A 363 -4.00 -18.47 -42.56
N VAL A 364 -3.64 -17.67 -43.57
CA VAL A 364 -4.44 -16.51 -43.98
C VAL A 364 -5.45 -17.02 -44.99
N SER A 365 -6.75 -16.90 -44.68
CA SER A 365 -7.81 -17.18 -45.63
C SER A 365 -7.80 -16.12 -46.74
N GLU A 366 -7.47 -16.53 -47.96
CA GLU A 366 -7.71 -15.71 -49.15
C GLU A 366 -9.22 -15.66 -49.43
N LYS A 367 -9.85 -14.55 -49.04
CA LYS A 367 -11.01 -14.00 -49.75
C LYS A 367 -10.84 -12.50 -49.85
N ASP A 368 -10.39 -12.10 -51.03
CA ASP A 368 -10.76 -10.91 -51.80
C ASP A 368 -9.52 -10.35 -52.52
N ARG A 369 -9.33 -10.83 -53.76
CA ARG A 369 -8.58 -10.13 -54.79
C ARG A 369 -9.57 -9.54 -55.78
N THR A 370 -9.56 -8.22 -55.89
CA THR A 370 -9.84 -7.33 -57.04
C THR A 370 -9.79 -5.93 -56.41
N GLU A 371 -9.09 -4.91 -56.87
CA GLU A 371 -8.33 -4.59 -58.08
C GLU A 371 -7.58 -3.27 -57.78
N GLU A 372 -6.51 -2.99 -58.53
CA GLU A 372 -5.94 -1.64 -58.78
C GLU A 372 -5.33 -0.90 -57.56
N GLY A 373 -4.03 -0.62 -57.46
CA GLY A 373 -3.12 -0.08 -58.46
C GLY A 373 -2.58 1.24 -57.90
N ASP A 374 -1.34 1.27 -57.40
CA ASP A 374 -0.41 2.39 -57.63
C ASP A 374 0.96 2.15 -57.00
N ASN A 375 1.97 2.45 -57.79
CA ASN A 375 3.38 2.20 -57.59
C ASN A 375 4.06 3.49 -57.13
N LEU A 376 4.62 3.53 -55.91
CA LEU A 376 5.61 4.54 -55.52
C LEU A 376 6.77 3.87 -54.77
N PRO A 377 8.04 4.14 -55.16
CA PRO A 377 9.19 3.49 -54.54
C PRO A 377 9.54 4.14 -53.20
N LEU A 378 9.63 3.33 -52.14
CA LEU A 378 10.20 3.73 -50.86
C LEU A 378 11.74 3.71 -50.95
N GLN A 379 12.36 4.86 -50.68
CA GLN A 379 13.82 5.04 -50.57
C GLN A 379 14.34 4.32 -49.30
N PRO A 380 15.55 3.71 -49.33
CA PRO A 380 16.12 3.07 -48.15
C PRO A 380 16.67 4.10 -47.15
N PHE A 381 16.23 4.01 -45.89
CA PHE A 381 16.81 4.76 -44.76
C PHE A 381 18.20 4.24 -44.41
N SER A 382 19.21 5.13 -44.41
CA SER A 382 20.58 4.83 -43.97
C SER A 382 20.71 4.77 -42.45
N ILE A 383 21.44 3.77 -41.95
CA ILE A 383 21.88 3.65 -40.54
C ILE A 383 23.22 4.40 -40.41
N PRO A 384 23.44 5.25 -39.38
CA PRO A 384 24.74 5.90 -39.18
C PRO A 384 25.76 4.94 -38.52
N THR A 385 26.91 4.79 -39.16
CA THR A 385 28.12 4.11 -38.67
C THR A 385 28.82 4.93 -37.58
N VAL A 386 29.19 4.27 -36.48
CA VAL A 386 30.07 4.81 -35.42
C VAL A 386 31.54 4.67 -35.87
N PRO A 387 32.41 5.68 -35.70
CA PRO A 387 33.78 5.63 -36.18
C PRO A 387 34.71 4.81 -35.28
N GLU A 388 35.55 4.01 -35.91
CA GLU A 388 36.73 3.36 -35.32
C GLU A 388 37.85 4.39 -35.07
N THR A 389 38.41 4.36 -33.87
CA THR A 389 39.78 4.77 -33.53
C THR A 389 40.25 3.75 -32.51
N GLY A 390 41.35 3.02 -32.62
CA GLY A 390 42.65 3.34 -33.21
C GLY A 390 43.68 2.83 -32.20
N THR A 391 44.37 1.77 -32.58
CA THR A 391 45.34 0.91 -31.86
C THR A 391 46.61 1.60 -31.32
N ALA A 392 47.20 0.97 -30.28
CA ALA A 392 48.65 0.78 -29.95
C ALA A 392 48.88 0.96 -28.42
N GLN A 393 49.73 0.23 -27.68
CA GLN A 393 50.72 -0.84 -27.87
C GLN A 393 51.14 -1.32 -26.44
N GLU A 394 51.22 -2.63 -26.17
CA GLU A 394 52.44 -3.45 -25.89
C GLU A 394 53.10 -3.39 -24.48
N GLY A 395 53.53 -4.58 -24.01
CA GLY A 395 54.37 -4.87 -22.83
C GLY A 395 53.65 -5.69 -21.76
N GLN A 396 53.61 -7.04 -21.75
CA GLN A 396 54.65 -8.08 -21.68
C GLN A 396 55.19 -8.32 -20.24
N ASP A 397 55.43 -9.60 -19.95
CA ASP A 397 56.05 -10.23 -18.76
C ASP A 397 55.13 -10.52 -17.56
N ASP A 398 55.33 -11.55 -16.75
CA ASP A 398 55.66 -12.97 -16.92
C ASP A 398 55.54 -13.55 -15.50
N GLU A 399 55.15 -14.82 -15.40
CA GLU A 399 55.61 -15.80 -14.41
C GLU A 399 55.56 -15.57 -12.88
N GLU A 400 54.83 -16.50 -12.24
CA GLU A 400 55.34 -17.43 -11.23
C GLU A 400 55.26 -17.09 -9.72
N THR A 401 54.67 -18.08 -9.01
CA THR A 401 55.18 -18.72 -7.78
C THR A 401 54.26 -18.65 -6.56
N GLN A 402 54.13 -19.85 -6.00
CA GLN A 402 53.38 -20.27 -4.84
C GLN A 402 53.99 -19.82 -3.49
N ALA A 403 53.16 -19.95 -2.46
CA ALA A 403 53.46 -20.66 -1.20
C ALA A 403 53.61 -19.85 0.10
N VAL A 404 53.16 -20.55 1.16
CA VAL A 404 53.48 -20.45 2.60
C VAL A 404 52.62 -19.43 3.37
N GLU A 405 51.54 -19.82 4.06
CA GLU A 405 51.43 -20.62 5.31
C GLU A 405 52.00 -19.90 6.55
N ARG A 406 51.33 -20.10 7.72
CA ARG A 406 51.61 -19.61 9.11
C ARG A 406 50.98 -18.26 9.47
N ILE A 407 50.33 -18.00 10.61
CA ILE A 407 50.10 -18.54 11.99
C ILE A 407 48.86 -17.74 12.48
N GLY A 408 47.96 -18.11 13.40
CA GLY A 408 47.90 -19.13 14.43
C GLY A 408 46.60 -18.95 15.24
N ARG A 409 46.26 -20.00 15.98
CA ARG A 409 45.11 -20.17 16.87
C ARG A 409 45.18 -19.30 18.14
N GLY A 410 44.03 -19.14 18.81
CA GLY A 410 43.92 -18.86 20.26
C GLY A 410 42.58 -18.20 20.61
N GLU A 411 41.52 -18.99 20.86
CA GLU A 411 40.88 -19.21 22.19
C GLU A 411 39.85 -18.12 22.58
N ARG A 412 38.54 -18.40 22.53
CA ARG A 412 37.68 -18.91 23.62
C ARG A 412 37.83 -18.16 24.95
N ILE A 413 36.84 -17.32 25.26
CA ILE A 413 36.01 -17.35 26.48
C ILE A 413 34.56 -17.11 26.04
#